data_AF-N9UYJ0-F1
#
_entry.id   AF-N9UYJ0-F1
#
_cell.length_a   1.000
_cell.length_b   1.000
_cell.length_c   1.000
_cell.angle_alpha   90.00
_cell.angle_beta   90.00
_cell.angle_gamma   90.00
#
_symmetry.space_group_name_H-M   'P 1'
#
loop_
_entity.id
_entity.type
_entity.pdbx_description
1 polymer ?
#
loop_
_entity_poly.entity_id
_entity_poly.type
_entity_poly.pdbx_seq_one_letter_code
_entity_poly.pdbx_strand_id
1 'polypeptide(L)'
;MSRGSNTKPTLTEIKRESKSFEALQQGMLFALLSNYGYGFRLKRPERMAKKTLQYLTINEVYYNGLPLRFGYSIEDFCERQYQMEQRTEMTMSQLKVVKRRKDLNRTAISFSWLIQLAEQNGISFGKRKTKQAKKTVQLEKIKAVVLPNNSGSYSREQINKIGKAVQKHICSLFDKKEKLLTITAYHQFFIDTLNSNVQQPTTTTSVGSSKTQNIQESFNTKPDSFVLKLDYDPIYQDTSFVYTYDY
;
A
#
# COMPACT_ATOMS: atom_id res chain seq x y z
N MET A 1 -14.64 -41.29 3.41
CA MET A 1 -14.93 -40.25 2.38
C MET A 1 -15.45 -39.00 3.07
N SER A 2 -14.60 -37.98 3.28
CA SER A 2 -15.00 -36.72 3.90
C SER A 2 -15.51 -35.77 2.82
N ARG A 3 -16.82 -35.48 2.82
CA ARG A 3 -17.42 -34.45 1.96
C ARG A 3 -16.98 -33.08 2.48
N GLY A 4 -15.97 -32.51 1.86
CA GLY A 4 -15.65 -31.09 2.05
C GLY A 4 -16.84 -30.25 1.62
N SER A 5 -17.46 -29.54 2.57
CA SER A 5 -18.52 -28.58 2.26
C SER A 5 -17.90 -27.42 1.45
N ASN A 6 -18.01 -27.51 0.14
CA ASN A 6 -17.61 -26.46 -0.79
C ASN A 6 -18.70 -25.36 -0.78
N THR A 7 -18.91 -24.74 0.37
CA THR A 7 -19.88 -23.67 0.55
C THR A 7 -19.29 -22.43 -0.12
N LYS A 8 -19.96 -21.92 -1.16
CA LYS A 8 -19.54 -20.70 -1.84
C LYS A 8 -19.44 -19.56 -0.81
N PRO A 9 -18.34 -18.80 -0.79
CA PRO A 9 -18.16 -17.73 0.17
C PRO A 9 -19.25 -16.67 0.02
N THR A 10 -19.78 -16.21 1.13
CA THR A 10 -20.82 -15.16 1.17
C THR A 10 -20.25 -13.83 0.66
N LEU A 11 -21.13 -12.94 0.16
CA LEU A 11 -20.72 -11.59 -0.26
C LEU A 11 -20.01 -10.81 0.87
N THR A 12 -20.38 -11.08 2.12
CA THR A 12 -19.75 -10.50 3.32
C THR A 12 -18.33 -11.03 3.52
N GLU A 13 -18.09 -12.33 3.33
CA GLU A 13 -16.76 -12.94 3.40
C GLU A 13 -15.86 -12.42 2.29
N ILE A 14 -16.34 -12.36 1.05
CA ILE A 14 -15.60 -11.81 -0.10
C ILE A 14 -15.17 -10.36 0.18
N LYS A 15 -16.05 -9.53 0.75
CA LYS A 15 -15.72 -8.14 1.12
C LYS A 15 -14.69 -8.07 2.25
N ARG A 16 -14.76 -8.97 3.24
CA ARG A 16 -13.80 -9.04 4.34
C ARG A 16 -12.42 -9.50 3.87
N GLU A 17 -12.36 -10.51 3.01
CA GLU A 17 -11.13 -10.97 2.37
C GLU A 17 -10.52 -9.87 1.52
N SER A 18 -11.33 -9.14 0.74
CA SER A 18 -10.85 -8.03 -0.09
C SER A 18 -10.18 -6.93 0.73
N LYS A 19 -10.77 -6.52 1.85
CA LYS A 19 -10.18 -5.51 2.75
C LYS A 19 -8.92 -6.02 3.45
N SER A 20 -8.94 -7.29 3.87
CA SER A 20 -7.76 -7.91 4.48
C SER A 20 -6.62 -7.99 3.47
N PHE A 21 -6.93 -8.25 2.20
CA PHE A 21 -5.94 -8.31 1.12
C PHE A 21 -5.20 -6.98 0.90
N GLU A 22 -5.89 -5.85 0.98
CA GLU A 22 -5.25 -4.52 0.90
C GLU A 22 -4.28 -4.29 2.07
N ALA A 23 -4.67 -4.69 3.29
CA ALA A 23 -3.80 -4.63 4.46
C ALA A 23 -2.59 -5.57 4.35
N LEU A 24 -2.76 -6.76 3.74
CA LEU A 24 -1.66 -7.69 3.47
C LEU A 24 -0.66 -7.07 2.49
N GLN A 25 -1.14 -6.50 1.39
CA GLN A 25 -0.27 -5.86 0.42
C GLN A 25 0.47 -4.66 1.01
N GLN A 26 -0.20 -3.89 1.89
CA GLN A 26 0.46 -2.81 2.63
C GLN A 26 1.59 -3.36 3.51
N GLY A 27 1.37 -4.47 4.20
CA GLY A 27 2.41 -5.14 4.98
C GLY A 27 3.61 -5.57 4.13
N MET A 28 3.38 -6.07 2.92
CA MET A 28 4.45 -6.38 1.96
C MET A 28 5.25 -5.14 1.59
N LEU A 29 4.57 -4.03 1.28
CA LEU A 29 5.24 -2.77 0.93
C LEU A 29 6.06 -2.20 2.09
N PHE A 30 5.58 -2.29 3.34
CA PHE A 30 6.35 -1.89 4.51
C PHE A 30 7.65 -2.68 4.62
N ALA A 31 7.59 -4.00 4.44
CA ALA A 31 8.79 -4.82 4.50
C ALA A 31 9.78 -4.48 3.40
N LEU A 32 9.30 -4.39 2.15
CA LEU A 32 10.14 -4.03 1.01
C LEU A 32 10.82 -2.68 1.24
N LEU A 33 10.04 -1.62 1.43
CA LEU A 33 10.56 -0.26 1.59
C LEU A 33 11.50 -0.15 2.81
N SER A 34 11.20 -0.83 3.91
CA SER A 34 12.12 -0.83 5.07
C SER A 34 13.51 -1.35 4.73
N ASN A 35 13.62 -2.30 3.80
CA ASN A 35 14.90 -2.82 3.32
C ASN A 35 15.68 -1.80 2.47
N TYR A 36 15.03 -0.74 2.00
CA TYR A 36 15.61 0.34 1.21
C TYR A 36 15.75 1.65 2.00
N GLY A 37 15.85 1.59 3.33
CA GLY A 37 16.10 2.78 4.14
C GLY A 37 14.85 3.58 4.53
N TYR A 38 13.64 3.07 4.27
CA TYR A 38 12.41 3.75 4.64
C TYR A 38 11.92 3.39 6.05
N GLY A 39 11.46 4.38 6.80
CA GLY A 39 10.78 4.20 8.09
C GLY A 39 9.34 4.70 8.03
N PHE A 40 8.50 4.30 9.00
CA PHE A 40 7.08 4.61 9.01
C PHE A 40 6.62 5.08 10.39
N ARG A 41 5.85 6.16 10.44
CA ARG A 41 5.05 6.51 11.62
C ARG A 41 3.60 6.15 11.36
N LEU A 42 3.09 5.18 12.09
CA LEU A 42 1.77 4.60 11.90
C LEU A 42 0.83 5.05 13.01
N LYS A 43 -0.43 5.30 12.66
CA LYS A 43 -1.48 5.55 13.63
C LYS A 43 -2.14 4.23 14.02
N ARG A 44 -2.30 4.05 15.34
CA ARG A 44 -2.98 2.91 15.90
C ARG A 44 -4.43 2.84 15.41
N PRO A 45 -4.89 1.68 14.91
CA PRO A 45 -6.30 1.50 14.57
C PRO A 45 -7.18 1.70 15.80
N GLU A 46 -8.29 2.43 15.64
CA GLU A 46 -9.22 2.72 16.73
C GLU A 46 -9.86 1.43 17.30
N ARG A 47 -10.09 0.45 16.42
CA ARG A 47 -10.60 -0.87 16.81
C ARG A 47 -9.70 -1.94 16.23
N MET A 48 -9.11 -2.79 17.06
CA MET A 48 -8.38 -3.97 16.59
C MET A 48 -9.38 -5.09 16.29
N ALA A 49 -9.71 -5.29 15.01
CA ALA A 49 -10.66 -6.34 14.62
C ALA A 49 -10.01 -7.72 14.71
N LYS A 50 -10.65 -8.66 15.43
CA LYS A 50 -10.16 -10.03 15.60
C LYS A 50 -10.10 -10.85 14.30
N LYS A 51 -10.98 -10.55 13.32
CA LYS A 51 -11.20 -11.38 12.12
C LYS A 51 -10.74 -10.75 10.80
N THR A 52 -10.48 -9.45 10.78
CA THR A 52 -10.12 -8.73 9.55
C THR A 52 -8.88 -7.91 9.79
N LEU A 53 -7.86 -8.09 8.96
CA LEU A 53 -6.70 -7.22 8.98
C LEU A 53 -7.12 -5.84 8.47
N GLN A 54 -6.69 -4.81 9.16
CA GLN A 54 -7.03 -3.43 8.82
C GLN A 54 -5.83 -2.77 8.17
N TYR A 55 -6.13 -1.97 7.15
CA TYR A 55 -5.17 -1.04 6.56
C TYR A 55 -4.73 -0.05 7.65
N LEU A 56 -3.43 0.08 7.84
CA LEU A 56 -2.84 0.97 8.84
C LEU A 56 -2.74 2.38 8.27
N THR A 57 -3.17 3.37 9.03
CA THR A 57 -3.01 4.77 8.60
C THR A 57 -1.56 5.19 8.81
N ILE A 58 -0.92 5.66 7.74
CA ILE A 58 0.47 6.15 7.77
C ILE A 58 0.42 7.65 8.00
N ASN A 59 0.99 8.11 9.10
CA ASN A 59 1.09 9.53 9.43
C ASN A 59 2.34 10.17 8.80
N GLU A 60 3.44 9.42 8.68
CA GLU A 60 4.68 9.91 8.08
C GLU A 60 5.48 8.74 7.50
N VAL A 61 6.24 9.02 6.44
CA VAL A 61 7.26 8.13 5.88
C VAL A 61 8.59 8.87 5.99
N TYR A 62 9.61 8.16 6.45
CA TYR A 62 10.96 8.66 6.52
C TYR A 62 11.82 7.96 5.49
N TYR A 63 12.83 8.64 4.96
CA TYR A 63 13.90 8.05 4.18
C TYR A 63 15.22 8.42 4.83
N ASN A 64 16.01 7.43 5.25
CA ASN A 64 17.26 7.64 6.00
C ASN A 64 17.10 8.59 7.20
N GLY A 65 15.97 8.47 7.91
CA GLY A 65 15.63 9.30 9.07
C GLY A 65 15.00 10.67 8.76
N LEU A 66 14.98 11.10 7.49
CA LEU A 66 14.40 12.39 7.09
C LEU A 66 12.92 12.23 6.69
N PRO A 67 12.01 13.10 7.18
CA PRO A 67 10.60 13.01 6.86
C PRO A 67 10.32 13.41 5.41
N LEU A 68 9.46 12.65 4.72
CA LEU A 68 9.04 12.91 3.34
C LEU A 68 7.75 13.75 3.25
N ARG A 69 7.25 14.24 4.40
CA ARG A 69 5.96 14.96 4.53
C ARG A 69 4.78 14.15 4.02
N PHE A 70 4.81 12.84 4.26
CA PHE A 70 3.92 11.89 3.64
C PHE A 70 2.45 12.13 4.02
N GLY A 71 2.17 12.14 5.32
CA GLY A 71 0.80 12.33 5.80
C GLY A 71 0.26 13.71 5.44
N TYR A 72 1.11 14.74 5.45
CA TYR A 72 0.74 16.11 5.07
C TYR A 72 0.27 16.18 3.62
N SER A 73 1.07 15.68 2.66
CA SER A 73 0.75 15.76 1.24
C SER A 73 -0.53 15.02 0.87
N ILE A 74 -0.76 13.85 1.47
CA ILE A 74 -1.98 13.09 1.25
C ILE A 74 -3.19 13.79 1.87
N GLU A 75 -3.07 14.28 3.11
CA GLU A 75 -4.20 14.94 3.78
C GLU A 75 -4.57 16.25 3.08
N ASP A 76 -3.60 17.05 2.65
CA ASP A 76 -3.84 18.28 1.88
C ASP A 76 -4.58 17.97 0.57
N PHE A 77 -4.13 16.97 -0.20
CA PHE A 77 -4.86 16.54 -1.41
C PHE A 77 -6.29 16.11 -1.09
N CYS A 78 -6.48 15.24 -0.09
CA CYS A 78 -7.79 14.70 0.25
C CYS A 78 -8.73 15.77 0.80
N GLU A 79 -8.21 16.74 1.54
CA GLU A 79 -8.97 17.87 2.07
C GLU A 79 -9.43 18.80 0.96
N ARG A 80 -8.56 19.16 0.00
CA ARG A 80 -8.96 19.96 -1.17
C ARG A 80 -10.11 19.30 -1.93
N GLN A 81 -10.03 17.99 -2.17
CA GLN A 81 -11.09 17.24 -2.83
C GLN A 81 -12.39 17.21 -1.99
N TYR A 82 -12.26 17.07 -0.67
CA TYR A 82 -13.40 17.12 0.24
C TYR A 82 -14.11 18.47 0.19
N GLN A 83 -13.37 19.57 0.25
CA GLN A 83 -13.89 20.94 0.20
C GLN A 83 -14.56 21.26 -1.15
N MET A 84 -14.02 20.77 -2.26
CA MET A 84 -14.65 20.93 -3.58
C MET A 84 -15.99 20.19 -3.69
N GLU A 85 -16.14 19.06 -3.01
CA GLU A 85 -17.37 18.29 -3.04
C GLU A 85 -18.40 18.77 -2.00
N GLN A 86 -17.94 19.26 -0.85
CA GLN A 86 -18.80 19.75 0.22
C GLN A 86 -19.58 20.99 -0.23
N ARG A 87 -20.90 20.98 0.01
CA ARG A 87 -21.78 22.13 -0.23
C ARG A 87 -22.51 22.50 1.06
N THR A 88 -22.79 23.78 1.26
CA THR A 88 -23.45 24.32 2.48
C THR A 88 -24.81 23.67 2.74
N GLU A 89 -25.53 23.27 1.69
CA GLU A 89 -26.89 22.72 1.77
C GLU A 89 -26.93 21.19 1.91
N MET A 90 -25.78 20.52 2.14
CA MET A 90 -25.75 19.07 2.25
C MET A 90 -26.40 18.55 3.53
N THR A 91 -27.25 17.54 3.37
CA THR A 91 -27.77 16.75 4.48
C THR A 91 -26.66 15.97 5.19
N MET A 92 -26.90 15.59 6.45
CA MET A 92 -25.97 14.77 7.23
C MET A 92 -25.63 13.42 6.57
N SER A 93 -26.54 12.83 5.81
CA SER A 93 -26.29 11.58 5.07
C SER A 93 -25.34 11.81 3.90
N GLN A 94 -25.51 12.89 3.14
CA GLN A 94 -24.61 13.29 2.06
C GLN A 94 -23.20 13.59 2.59
N LEU A 95 -23.09 14.34 3.69
CA LEU A 95 -21.80 14.62 4.33
C LEU A 95 -21.05 13.34 4.75
N LYS A 96 -21.76 12.32 5.25
CA LYS A 96 -21.17 11.00 5.55
C LYS A 96 -20.63 10.31 4.29
N VAL A 97 -21.31 10.43 3.15
CA VAL A 97 -20.85 9.87 1.87
C VAL A 97 -19.60 10.58 1.39
N VAL A 98 -19.56 11.92 1.42
CA VAL A 98 -18.39 12.70 1.01
C VAL A 98 -17.19 12.37 1.91
N LYS A 99 -17.39 12.33 3.24
CA LYS A 99 -16.34 11.93 4.19
C LYS A 99 -15.81 10.51 3.92
N ARG A 100 -16.70 9.57 3.60
CA ARG A 100 -16.29 8.21 3.25
C ARG A 100 -15.44 8.18 1.97
N ARG A 101 -15.73 9.02 0.97
CA ARG A 101 -14.91 9.10 -0.25
C ARG A 101 -13.53 9.68 0.04
N LYS A 102 -13.45 10.72 0.89
CA LYS A 102 -12.18 11.24 1.41
C LYS A 102 -11.32 10.11 2.02
N ASP A 103 -11.90 9.29 2.89
CA ASP A 103 -11.18 8.17 3.53
C ASP A 103 -10.72 7.08 2.52
N LEU A 104 -11.54 6.78 1.52
CA LEU A 104 -11.17 5.85 0.44
C LEU A 104 -10.03 6.41 -0.41
N ASN A 105 -10.10 7.68 -0.80
CA ASN A 105 -9.05 8.36 -1.55
C ASN A 105 -7.75 8.42 -0.77
N ARG A 106 -7.80 8.74 0.52
CA ARG A 106 -6.62 8.70 1.40
C ARG A 106 -5.92 7.35 1.33
N THR A 107 -6.69 6.26 1.43
CA THR A 107 -6.16 4.89 1.37
C THR A 107 -5.55 4.58 0.01
N ALA A 108 -6.25 4.91 -1.08
CA ALA A 108 -5.79 4.65 -2.44
C ALA A 108 -4.49 5.40 -2.76
N ILE A 109 -4.45 6.69 -2.46
CA ILE A 109 -3.29 7.55 -2.72
C ILE A 109 -2.10 7.12 -1.86
N SER A 110 -2.33 6.83 -0.57
CA SER A 110 -1.28 6.32 0.32
C SER A 110 -0.64 5.05 -0.27
N PHE A 111 -1.47 4.12 -0.74
CA PHE A 111 -1.00 2.87 -1.30
C PHE A 111 -0.25 3.06 -2.62
N SER A 112 -0.79 3.86 -3.55
CA SER A 112 -0.11 4.19 -4.81
C SER A 112 1.25 4.85 -4.55
N TRP A 113 1.35 5.69 -3.53
CA TRP A 113 2.61 6.36 -3.24
C TRP A 113 3.67 5.41 -2.66
N LEU A 114 3.27 4.46 -1.81
CA LEU A 114 4.18 3.38 -1.38
C LEU A 114 4.69 2.53 -2.56
N ILE A 115 3.83 2.25 -3.53
CA ILE A 115 4.23 1.56 -4.77
C ILE A 115 5.26 2.40 -5.52
N GLN A 116 4.99 3.70 -5.74
CA GLN A 116 5.90 4.58 -6.46
C GLN A 116 7.27 4.68 -5.77
N LEU A 117 7.29 4.78 -4.44
CA LEU A 117 8.55 4.76 -3.68
C LEU A 117 9.32 3.46 -3.91
N ALA A 118 8.64 2.32 -3.93
CA ALA A 118 9.28 1.04 -4.19
C ALA A 118 9.78 0.94 -5.64
N GLU A 119 9.02 1.46 -6.62
CA GLU A 119 9.42 1.52 -8.03
C GLU A 119 10.64 2.41 -8.26
N GLN A 120 10.74 3.53 -7.55
CA GLN A 120 11.93 4.39 -7.57
C GLN A 120 13.20 3.69 -7.06
N ASN A 121 13.05 2.64 -6.25
CA ASN A 121 14.15 1.79 -5.80
C ASN A 121 14.40 0.57 -6.73
N GLY A 122 13.84 0.60 -7.94
CA GLY A 122 14.05 -0.44 -8.97
C GLY A 122 13.18 -1.69 -8.81
N ILE A 123 12.22 -1.70 -7.89
CA ILE A 123 11.28 -2.81 -7.71
C ILE A 123 10.18 -2.71 -8.78
N SER A 124 9.91 -3.81 -9.48
CA SER A 124 8.82 -3.87 -10.46
C SER A 124 7.60 -4.60 -9.90
N PHE A 125 6.40 -4.08 -10.18
CA PHE A 125 5.14 -4.67 -9.72
C PHE A 125 4.25 -5.10 -10.88
N GLY A 126 3.77 -6.35 -10.82
CA GLY A 126 2.64 -6.77 -11.65
C GLY A 126 1.35 -6.23 -11.03
N LYS A 127 0.70 -5.23 -11.64
CA LYS A 127 -0.46 -4.54 -11.05
C LYS A 127 -1.79 -4.98 -11.71
N ARG A 128 -2.90 -4.85 -10.97
CA ARG A 128 -4.27 -4.95 -11.49
C ARG A 128 -5.12 -3.85 -10.88
N LYS A 129 -5.73 -3.03 -11.73
CA LYS A 129 -6.67 -1.99 -11.30
C LYS A 129 -7.96 -2.60 -10.73
N THR A 130 -8.48 -2.03 -9.65
CA THR A 130 -9.81 -2.43 -9.11
C THR A 130 -10.94 -1.93 -10.00
N LYS A 131 -12.20 -2.31 -9.73
CA LYS A 131 -13.34 -1.67 -10.41
C LYS A 131 -13.30 -0.16 -10.14
N GLN A 132 -13.42 0.65 -11.19
CA GLN A 132 -13.48 2.10 -11.06
C GLN A 132 -14.79 2.50 -10.36
N ALA A 133 -14.70 3.46 -9.44
CA ALA A 133 -15.85 4.04 -8.77
C ALA A 133 -15.83 5.56 -8.97
N LYS A 134 -17.01 6.14 -9.16
CA LYS A 134 -17.17 7.57 -9.46
C LYS A 134 -16.63 8.41 -8.28
N LYS A 135 -15.83 9.44 -8.58
CA LYS A 135 -15.26 10.38 -7.60
C LYS A 135 -14.37 9.74 -6.54
N THR A 136 -13.77 8.58 -6.85
CA THR A 136 -12.75 7.96 -6.01
C THR A 136 -11.55 7.54 -6.83
N VAL A 137 -10.35 7.74 -6.28
CA VAL A 137 -9.11 7.27 -6.89
C VAL A 137 -9.12 5.75 -6.95
N GLN A 138 -8.79 5.20 -8.12
CA GLN A 138 -8.76 3.76 -8.34
C GLN A 138 -7.53 3.15 -7.66
N LEU A 139 -7.74 2.15 -6.81
CA LEU A 139 -6.67 1.42 -6.15
C LEU A 139 -6.05 0.41 -7.13
N GLU A 140 -4.72 0.28 -7.10
CA GLU A 140 -3.98 -0.74 -7.85
C GLU A 140 -3.63 -1.90 -6.91
N LYS A 141 -3.96 -3.14 -7.28
CA LYS A 141 -3.61 -4.33 -6.50
C LYS A 141 -2.36 -4.98 -7.04
N ILE A 142 -1.46 -5.38 -6.14
CA ILE A 142 -0.23 -6.09 -6.49
C ILE A 142 -0.53 -7.58 -6.74
N LYS A 143 -0.06 -8.11 -7.88
CA LYS A 143 -0.13 -9.55 -8.21
C LYS A 143 1.21 -10.24 -8.02
N ALA A 144 2.29 -9.56 -8.36
CA ALA A 144 3.65 -10.06 -8.29
C ALA A 144 4.60 -8.91 -7.99
N VAL A 145 5.73 -9.22 -7.36
CA VAL A 145 6.84 -8.30 -7.10
C VAL A 145 8.09 -8.90 -7.69
N VAL A 146 8.86 -8.12 -8.43
CA VAL A 146 10.18 -8.49 -8.96
C VAL A 146 11.20 -7.52 -8.39
N LEU A 147 12.23 -8.06 -7.73
CA LEU A 147 13.31 -7.27 -7.14
C LEU A 147 14.28 -6.79 -8.23
N PRO A 148 15.00 -5.67 -8.00
CA PRO A 148 15.99 -5.17 -8.94
C PRO A 148 17.06 -6.22 -9.26
N ASN A 149 17.67 -6.10 -10.44
CA ASN A 149 18.76 -6.97 -10.90
C ASN A 149 18.42 -8.47 -10.91
N ASN A 150 17.13 -8.82 -11.05
CA ASN A 150 16.65 -10.21 -10.98
C ASN A 150 17.06 -10.94 -9.68
N SER A 151 17.28 -10.21 -8.58
CA SER A 151 17.71 -10.79 -7.31
C SER A 151 16.64 -11.68 -6.65
N GLY A 152 15.43 -11.68 -7.20
CA GLY A 152 14.36 -12.59 -6.82
C GLY A 152 12.98 -12.05 -7.16
N SER A 153 11.96 -12.86 -6.89
CA SER A 153 10.57 -12.45 -7.05
C SER A 153 9.68 -13.00 -5.94
N TYR A 154 8.51 -12.37 -5.78
CA TYR A 154 7.48 -12.80 -4.84
C TYR A 154 6.16 -13.06 -5.55
N SER A 155 5.64 -14.28 -5.39
CA SER A 155 4.32 -14.69 -5.86
C SER A 155 3.21 -14.09 -4.98
N ARG A 156 1.95 -14.19 -5.45
CA ARG A 156 0.77 -13.74 -4.71
C ARG A 156 0.65 -14.39 -3.33
N GLU A 157 0.95 -15.68 -3.23
CA GLU A 157 0.90 -16.46 -1.99
C GLU A 157 1.94 -15.96 -0.99
N GLN A 158 3.13 -15.63 -1.47
CA GLN A 158 4.22 -15.09 -0.66
C GLN A 158 3.92 -13.67 -0.20
N ILE A 159 3.42 -12.81 -1.09
CA ILE A 159 2.96 -11.45 -0.74
C ILE A 159 1.94 -11.52 0.39
N ASN A 160 0.97 -12.45 0.30
CA ASN A 160 -0.02 -12.64 1.35
C ASN A 160 0.59 -13.15 2.67
N LYS A 161 1.53 -14.10 2.59
CA LYS A 161 2.19 -14.67 3.78
C LYS A 161 3.04 -13.62 4.50
N ILE A 162 3.93 -12.94 3.77
CA ILE A 162 4.80 -11.87 4.26
C ILE A 162 3.96 -10.73 4.81
N GLY A 163 2.99 -10.25 4.00
CA GLY A 163 2.07 -9.19 4.39
C GLY A 163 1.32 -9.49 5.69
N LYS A 164 0.90 -10.75 5.89
CA LYS A 164 0.20 -11.18 7.11
C LYS A 164 1.12 -11.18 8.32
N ALA A 165 2.34 -11.68 8.15
CA ALA A 165 3.34 -11.73 9.22
C ALA A 165 3.72 -10.31 9.66
N VAL A 166 4.03 -9.44 8.70
CA VAL A 166 4.38 -8.03 8.93
C VAL A 166 3.24 -7.28 9.58
N GLN A 167 2.02 -7.37 9.04
CA GLN A 167 0.87 -6.65 9.60
C GLN A 167 0.59 -7.07 11.05
N LYS A 168 0.63 -8.37 11.34
CA LYS A 168 0.45 -8.88 12.71
C LYS A 168 1.54 -8.39 13.64
N HIS A 169 2.79 -8.41 13.18
CA HIS A 169 3.92 -7.93 13.96
C HIS A 169 3.77 -6.46 14.31
N ILE A 170 3.49 -5.60 13.32
CA ILE A 170 3.22 -4.17 13.54
C ILE A 170 2.07 -3.98 14.52
N CYS A 171 0.98 -4.73 14.36
CA CYS A 171 -0.16 -4.67 15.26
C CYS A 171 0.18 -5.05 16.71
N SER A 172 1.15 -5.95 16.92
CA SER A 172 1.63 -6.36 18.24
C SER A 172 2.55 -5.34 18.90
N LEU A 173 3.18 -4.46 18.13
CA LEU A 173 4.08 -3.42 18.63
C LEU A 173 3.33 -2.19 19.17
N PHE A 174 2.04 -2.03 18.88
CA PHE A 174 1.28 -0.90 19.42
C PHE A 174 1.07 -1.03 20.92
N ASP A 175 1.54 -0.04 21.68
CA ASP A 175 1.19 0.08 23.10
C ASP A 175 -0.27 0.52 23.27
N LYS A 176 -0.86 0.14 24.41
CA LYS A 176 -2.22 0.51 24.80
C LYS A 176 -2.36 2.01 25.05
N LYS A 177 -1.28 2.70 25.44
CA LYS A 177 -1.30 4.13 25.77
C LYS A 177 -0.96 5.01 24.57
N GLU A 178 -0.04 4.58 23.73
CA GLU A 178 0.38 5.35 22.57
C GLU A 178 -0.57 5.19 21.37
N LYS A 179 -0.86 6.32 20.71
CA LYS A 179 -1.69 6.36 19.50
C LYS A 179 -0.88 6.24 18.21
N LEU A 180 0.44 6.34 18.33
CA LEU A 180 1.38 6.32 17.22
C LEU A 180 2.43 5.25 17.48
N LEU A 181 2.95 4.65 16.41
CA LEU A 181 4.06 3.71 16.43
C LEU A 181 5.06 4.15 15.36
N THR A 182 6.34 4.22 15.72
CA THR A 182 7.41 4.48 14.76
C THR A 182 8.18 3.20 14.50
N ILE A 183 8.26 2.83 13.22
CA ILE A 183 9.06 1.72 12.72
C ILE A 183 10.24 2.33 11.99
N THR A 184 11.45 2.00 12.42
CA THR A 184 12.69 2.48 11.81
C THR A 184 12.99 1.73 10.51
N ALA A 185 13.84 2.32 9.68
CA ALA A 185 14.43 1.63 8.54
C ALA A 185 15.19 0.37 8.96
N TYR A 186 15.39 -0.54 8.00
CA TYR A 186 16.11 -1.81 8.20
C TYR A 186 15.58 -2.64 9.38
N HIS A 187 14.26 -2.64 9.59
CA HIS A 187 13.66 -3.36 10.69
C HIS A 187 13.93 -4.87 10.57
N GLN A 188 14.66 -5.45 11.52
CA GLN A 188 15.21 -6.81 11.42
C GLN A 188 14.14 -7.86 11.06
N PHE A 189 12.99 -7.82 11.75
CA PHE A 189 11.90 -8.75 11.48
C PHE A 189 11.40 -8.69 10.01
N PHE A 190 11.44 -7.52 9.38
CA PHE A 190 11.00 -7.37 7.98
C PHE A 190 12.01 -7.99 7.02
N ILE A 191 13.29 -7.73 7.26
CA ILE A 191 14.41 -8.29 6.49
C ILE A 191 14.38 -9.82 6.56
N ASP A 192 14.28 -10.38 7.78
CA ASP A 192 14.25 -11.83 7.98
C ASP A 192 13.04 -12.47 7.28
N THR A 193 11.88 -11.80 7.35
CA THR A 193 10.65 -12.28 6.70
C THR A 193 10.77 -12.26 5.18
N LEU A 194 11.41 -11.26 4.60
CA LEU A 194 11.65 -11.17 3.14
C LEU A 194 12.62 -12.25 2.67
N ASN A 195 13.76 -12.40 3.35
CA ASN A 195 14.81 -13.34 2.99
C ASN A 195 14.33 -14.79 3.05
N SER A 196 13.51 -15.11 4.06
CA SER A 196 12.95 -16.46 4.24
C SER A 196 11.92 -16.87 3.19
N ASN A 197 11.49 -15.94 2.32
CA ASN A 197 10.41 -16.19 1.35
C ASN A 197 10.76 -15.73 -0.07
N VAL A 198 12.00 -15.35 -0.36
CA VAL A 198 12.40 -14.93 -1.71
C VAL A 198 12.48 -16.14 -2.64
N GLN A 199 11.89 -16.06 -3.84
CA GLN A 199 12.15 -17.05 -4.89
C GLN A 199 13.37 -16.61 -5.67
N GLN A 200 14.37 -17.48 -5.76
CA GLN A 200 15.47 -17.26 -6.69
C GLN A 200 14.99 -17.52 -8.12
N PRO A 201 15.56 -16.80 -9.11
CA PRO A 201 15.24 -17.06 -10.51
C PRO A 201 15.58 -18.51 -10.88
N THR A 202 14.62 -19.23 -11.47
CA THR A 202 14.85 -20.57 -12.02
C THR A 202 15.75 -20.45 -13.25
N THR A 203 17.04 -20.72 -13.09
CA THR A 203 17.96 -20.93 -14.22
C THR A 203 17.66 -22.27 -14.88
N THR A 204 17.00 -22.24 -16.03
CA THR A 204 17.01 -23.36 -16.97
C THR A 204 17.85 -22.97 -18.18
N THR A 205 18.89 -23.79 -18.42
CA THR A 205 19.74 -23.90 -19.63
C THR A 205 21.09 -23.16 -19.65
N SER A 206 22.11 -23.93 -19.22
CA SER A 206 23.38 -24.29 -19.90
C SER A 206 24.43 -23.22 -20.32
N VAL A 207 25.66 -23.50 -19.83
CA VAL A 207 27.02 -23.29 -20.37
C VAL A 207 27.48 -21.85 -20.69
N GLY A 208 28.52 -21.41 -19.97
CA GLY A 208 29.42 -20.35 -20.44
C GLY A 208 30.07 -19.56 -19.30
N SER A 209 31.20 -20.07 -18.79
CA SER A 209 32.07 -19.36 -17.83
C SER A 209 32.48 -17.98 -18.34
N SER A 210 32.38 -16.94 -17.51
CA SER A 210 33.26 -15.77 -17.53
C SER A 210 33.18 -14.98 -16.22
N LYS A 211 34.33 -14.42 -15.86
CA LYS A 211 34.76 -13.95 -14.54
C LYS A 211 34.11 -12.65 -14.07
N THR A 212 33.99 -12.56 -12.75
CA THR A 212 34.11 -11.40 -11.83
C THR A 212 34.02 -9.99 -12.41
N GLN A 213 33.12 -9.17 -11.85
CA GLN A 213 33.49 -7.85 -11.31
C GLN A 213 32.48 -7.36 -10.27
N ASN A 214 33.06 -6.86 -9.18
CA ASN A 214 32.46 -6.36 -7.96
C ASN A 214 32.31 -4.85 -8.15
N ILE A 215 31.08 -4.31 -8.14
CA ILE A 215 30.85 -2.85 -8.10
C ILE A 215 29.77 -2.58 -7.07
N GLN A 216 30.21 -2.09 -5.93
CA GLN A 216 29.39 -1.51 -4.89
C GLN A 216 29.15 -0.05 -5.26
N GLU A 217 28.08 0.24 -6.00
CA GLU A 217 27.67 1.62 -6.30
C GLU A 217 26.66 2.10 -5.26
N SER A 218 27.13 3.01 -4.41
CA SER A 218 26.30 3.80 -3.51
C SER A 218 25.46 4.80 -4.30
N PHE A 219 24.16 4.56 -4.43
CA PHE A 219 23.23 5.54 -4.98
C PHE A 219 22.92 6.62 -3.94
N ASN A 220 23.58 7.77 -4.11
CA ASN A 220 23.32 8.99 -3.35
C ASN A 220 22.30 9.83 -4.14
N THR A 221 21.00 9.60 -3.93
CA THR A 221 19.94 10.46 -4.49
C THR A 221 19.51 11.49 -3.46
N LYS A 222 19.70 12.77 -3.81
CA LYS A 222 19.28 13.93 -3.01
C LYS A 222 17.76 13.87 -2.73
N PRO A 223 17.30 14.30 -1.53
CA PRO A 223 15.90 14.22 -1.11
C PRO A 223 14.94 15.18 -1.84
N ASP A 224 15.41 16.07 -2.71
CA ASP A 224 14.59 17.17 -3.25
C ASP A 224 13.72 16.82 -4.48
N SER A 225 13.75 15.58 -4.99
CA SER A 225 13.01 15.22 -6.21
C SER A 225 11.87 14.20 -6.01
N PHE A 226 11.37 13.98 -4.80
CA PHE A 226 10.16 13.16 -4.57
C PHE A 226 8.88 13.90 -5.00
N VAL A 227 8.80 14.28 -6.28
CA VAL A 227 7.58 14.82 -6.88
C VAL A 227 6.68 13.66 -7.25
N LEU A 228 5.54 13.57 -6.55
CA LEU A 228 4.42 12.72 -6.91
C LEU A 228 4.01 13.02 -8.37
N LYS A 229 4.19 12.05 -9.26
CA LYS A 229 3.37 11.97 -10.46
C LYS A 229 2.02 11.40 -10.03
N LEU A 230 1.17 12.27 -9.49
CA LEU A 230 -0.26 11.99 -9.47
C LEU A 230 -0.71 12.10 -10.91
N ASP A 231 -0.91 10.97 -11.59
CA ASP A 231 -1.64 10.97 -12.85
C ASP A 231 -3.03 11.57 -12.56
N TYR A 232 -3.18 12.85 -12.92
CA TYR A 232 -4.39 13.63 -12.69
C TYR A 232 -5.48 13.02 -13.57
N ASP A 233 -6.37 12.21 -12.98
CA ASP A 233 -7.48 11.57 -13.69
C ASP A 233 -8.40 12.68 -14.26
N PRO A 234 -8.68 12.72 -15.59
CA PRO A 234 -9.46 13.80 -16.24
C PRO A 234 -10.86 14.02 -15.68
N ILE A 235 -11.37 13.08 -14.88
CA ILE A 235 -12.69 13.12 -14.22
C ILE A 235 -12.83 14.33 -13.27
N TYR A 236 -11.72 14.94 -12.85
CA TYR A 236 -11.71 16.13 -11.99
C TYR A 236 -11.54 17.46 -12.76
N GLN A 237 -11.43 17.42 -14.10
CA GLN A 237 -11.40 18.62 -14.95
C GLN A 237 -12.77 18.97 -15.54
N ASP A 238 -13.75 18.07 -15.46
CA ASP A 238 -15.04 18.29 -16.09
C ASP A 238 -16.08 18.86 -15.11
N THR A 239 -16.29 20.18 -15.18
CA THR A 239 -17.37 20.88 -14.48
C THR A 239 -18.76 20.60 -15.08
N SER A 240 -18.87 19.80 -16.14
CA SER A 240 -20.10 19.54 -16.89
C SER A 240 -20.65 18.11 -16.74
N PHE A 241 -20.87 17.66 -15.50
CA PHE A 241 -21.78 16.53 -15.27
C PHE A 241 -22.89 16.90 -14.29
N VAL A 242 -23.96 17.43 -14.88
CA VAL A 242 -25.30 17.54 -14.31
C VAL A 242 -25.76 16.12 -13.93
N TYR A 243 -26.12 15.92 -12.67
CA TYR A 243 -26.77 14.68 -12.23
C TYR A 243 -28.27 14.79 -12.50
N THR A 244 -28.80 13.94 -13.37
CA THR A 244 -30.22 13.56 -13.32
C THR A 244 -30.39 12.57 -12.17
N TYR A 245 -31.35 12.87 -11.29
CA TYR A 245 -31.78 12.00 -10.21
C TYR A 245 -32.91 11.13 -10.74
N ASP A 246 -32.75 9.81 -10.67
CA ASP A 246 -33.89 8.89 -10.68
C ASP A 246 -33.98 8.27 -9.28
N TYR A 247 -35.19 8.38 -8.72
CA TYR A 247 -35.61 8.02 -7.36
C TYR A 247 -35.57 6.52 -7.08
#